data_AF-A0A9N8ZU00-F1
#
_entry.id   AF-A0A9N8ZU00-F1
#
_cell.length_a   1.000
_cell.length_b   1.000
_cell.length_c   1.000
_cell.angle_alpha   90.00
_cell.angle_beta   90.00
_cell.angle_gamma   90.00
#
_symmetry.space_group_name_H-M   'P 1'
#
loop_
_entity.id
_entity.type
_entity.pdbx_description
1 polymer ?
#
loop_
_entity_poly.entity_id
_entity_poly.type
_entity_poly.pdbx_seq_one_letter_code
_entity_poly.pdbx_strand_id
1 'polypeptide(L)'
;MDLISRYDKTELKLKQWRLKETSDSIITEWYQPNISPEIFEVLLSGELDIDENNIDKTLNYLIAADILWLHQLLDFLQIYLIKNHSTWIKENFIKVFHIMQLHPTTFKKLQQFCKVIISADPKVLFDSPHFSTLTEEAFIFLLNKDYLQIEESFLWNKIIQWGIDQNQLSPNMSSWCLEDFSNMRMTLSKFIPLVKFENISYEDFNDKVRPYKLLFP
;
A
#
# COMPACT_ATOMS: atom_id res chain seq x y z
N MET A 1 30.82 4.26 21.24
CA MET A 1 29.78 5.28 21.46
C MET A 1 28.45 4.58 21.27
N ASP A 2 27.79 4.32 22.39
CA ASP A 2 26.60 3.47 22.52
C ASP A 2 25.39 4.04 21.77
N LEU A 3 24.93 3.33 20.75
CA LEU A 3 23.71 3.67 19.99
C LEU A 3 22.43 3.12 20.62
N ILE A 4 22.48 2.61 21.85
CA ILE A 4 21.30 2.01 22.50
C ILE A 4 21.19 2.58 23.90
N SER A 5 20.64 3.79 24.02
CA SER A 5 20.26 4.36 25.31
C SER A 5 18.89 5.01 25.23
N ARG A 6 17.99 4.42 26.02
CA ARG A 6 16.74 4.96 26.58
C ARG A 6 15.57 5.17 25.63
N TYR A 7 14.67 4.17 25.60
CA TYR A 7 13.27 4.41 25.95
C TYR A 7 12.55 3.13 26.37
N ASP A 8 11.65 3.27 27.35
CA ASP A 8 10.77 2.25 27.94
C ASP A 8 9.78 1.68 26.91
N LYS A 9 9.93 0.38 26.59
CA LYS A 9 9.03 -0.42 25.72
C LYS A 9 8.93 -1.86 26.25
N THR A 10 8.75 -2.02 27.55
CA THR A 10 8.89 -3.33 28.23
C THR A 10 7.81 -4.34 27.79
N GLU A 11 6.60 -3.87 27.46
CA GLU A 11 5.51 -4.73 26.97
C GLU A 11 5.61 -5.13 25.49
N LEU A 12 6.10 -4.24 24.62
CA LEU A 12 6.33 -4.53 23.20
C LEU A 12 7.58 -5.40 22.98
N LYS A 13 8.59 -5.27 23.84
CA LYS A 13 9.76 -6.15 23.85
C LYS A 13 9.35 -7.59 24.18
N LEU A 14 8.58 -7.83 25.24
CA LEU A 14 8.25 -9.20 25.67
C LEU A 14 7.50 -10.04 24.62
N LYS A 15 6.73 -9.43 23.70
CA LYS A 15 6.08 -10.17 22.60
C LYS A 15 7.02 -10.58 21.46
N GLN A 16 8.18 -9.94 21.36
CA GLN A 16 9.18 -10.19 20.31
C GLN A 16 10.25 -11.18 20.76
N TRP A 17 10.28 -11.62 22.02
CA TRP A 17 11.24 -12.62 22.49
C TRP A 17 10.48 -13.88 22.93
N ARG A 18 10.78 -15.03 22.34
CA ARG A 18 10.33 -16.34 22.81
C ARG A 18 11.44 -16.96 23.65
N LEU A 19 11.06 -17.48 24.82
CA LEU A 19 11.95 -18.29 25.63
C LEU A 19 11.94 -19.70 25.05
N LYS A 20 13.12 -20.21 24.71
CA LYS A 20 13.32 -21.60 24.35
C LYS A 20 14.24 -22.22 25.39
N GLU A 21 13.69 -23.16 26.14
CA GLU A 21 14.46 -23.94 27.09
C GLU A 21 15.13 -25.10 26.36
N THR A 22 16.44 -25.19 26.52
CA THR A 22 17.25 -26.36 26.13
C THR A 22 17.77 -27.03 27.41
N SER A 23 18.31 -28.25 27.29
CA SER A 23 18.82 -29.02 28.44
C SER A 23 19.80 -28.25 29.33
N ASP A 24 20.51 -27.27 28.77
CA ASP A 24 21.63 -26.59 29.42
C ASP A 24 21.49 -25.05 29.50
N SER A 25 20.45 -24.44 28.90
CA SER A 25 20.23 -22.98 28.99
C SER A 25 18.84 -22.50 28.56
N ILE A 26 18.45 -21.32 29.06
CA ILE A 26 17.32 -20.53 28.54
C ILE A 26 17.85 -19.61 27.44
N ILE A 27 17.49 -19.88 26.18
CA ILE A 27 17.81 -19.01 25.04
C ILE A 27 16.62 -18.08 24.82
N THR A 28 16.91 -16.79 24.66
CA THR A 28 15.91 -15.80 24.20
C THR A 28 16.00 -15.70 22.67
N GLU A 29 15.03 -16.28 21.97
CA GLU A 29 14.91 -16.15 20.51
C GLU A 29 14.10 -14.89 20.21
N TRP A 30 14.67 -13.94 19.45
CA TRP A 30 13.90 -12.81 18.95
C TRP A 30 13.04 -13.26 17.76
N TYR A 31 11.73 -13.15 17.88
CA TYR A 31 10.74 -13.44 16.85
C TYR A 31 10.06 -12.15 16.40
N GLN A 32 10.36 -11.74 15.18
CA GLN A 32 9.58 -10.75 14.44
C GLN A 32 9.06 -11.43 13.16
N PRO A 33 7.74 -11.69 13.04
CA PRO A 33 7.18 -12.41 11.90
C PRO A 33 7.46 -11.73 10.55
N ASN A 34 7.81 -10.44 10.58
CA ASN A 34 8.03 -9.61 9.40
C ASN A 34 9.50 -9.47 8.99
N ILE A 35 10.44 -10.15 9.67
CA ILE A 35 11.87 -10.17 9.30
C ILE A 35 12.35 -11.63 9.25
N SER A 36 12.85 -12.08 8.09
CA SER A 36 13.41 -13.42 7.97
C SER A 36 14.79 -13.50 8.66
N PRO A 37 15.19 -14.69 9.16
CA PRO A 37 16.52 -14.87 9.77
C PRO A 37 17.67 -14.45 8.84
N GLU A 38 17.56 -14.76 7.54
CA GLU A 38 18.55 -14.36 6.53
C GLU A 38 18.71 -12.83 6.45
N ILE A 39 17.60 -12.08 6.39
CA ILE A 39 17.62 -10.63 6.36
C ILE A 39 18.21 -10.06 7.66
N PHE A 40 17.85 -10.65 8.81
CA PHE A 40 18.36 -10.23 10.10
C PHE A 40 19.88 -10.44 10.23
N GLU A 41 20.40 -11.58 9.79
CA GLU A 41 21.84 -11.88 9.82
C GLU A 41 22.64 -10.91 8.95
N VAL A 42 22.16 -10.61 7.74
CA VAL A 42 22.81 -9.62 6.84
C VAL A 42 22.81 -8.22 7.46
N LEU A 43 21.73 -7.83 8.13
CA LEU A 43 21.67 -6.53 8.81
C LEU A 43 22.61 -6.46 10.02
N LEU A 44 22.81 -7.59 10.72
CA LEU A 44 23.72 -7.68 11.87
C LEU A 44 25.19 -7.65 11.45
N SER A 45 25.54 -8.26 10.31
CA SER A 45 26.91 -8.21 9.77
C SER A 45 27.28 -6.81 9.28
N GLY A 46 26.28 -6.02 8.85
CA GLY A 46 26.47 -4.70 8.25
C GLY A 46 26.90 -4.75 6.77
N GLU A 47 27.08 -5.95 6.22
CA GLU A 47 27.43 -6.17 4.82
C GLU A 47 26.17 -6.38 3.99
N LEU A 48 25.53 -5.28 3.60
CA LEU A 48 24.32 -5.33 2.77
C LEU A 48 24.59 -5.91 1.39
N ASP A 49 23.99 -7.06 1.12
CA ASP A 49 23.94 -7.67 -0.20
C ASP A 49 22.75 -7.10 -1.00
N ILE A 50 22.99 -5.98 -1.68
CA ILE A 50 22.00 -5.33 -2.55
C ILE A 50 22.18 -5.85 -3.97
N ASP A 51 21.35 -6.80 -4.35
CA ASP A 51 21.23 -7.28 -5.72
C ASP A 51 20.30 -6.36 -6.52
N GLU A 52 20.84 -5.74 -7.57
CA GLU A 52 20.10 -4.85 -8.47
C GLU A 52 18.93 -5.56 -9.17
N ASN A 53 18.98 -6.88 -9.31
CA ASN A 53 17.91 -7.68 -9.92
C ASN A 53 16.86 -8.16 -8.91
N ASN A 54 17.14 -8.05 -7.60
CA ASN A 54 16.25 -8.51 -6.55
C ASN A 54 15.75 -7.35 -5.67
N ILE A 55 14.86 -6.56 -6.25
CA ILE A 55 14.26 -5.39 -5.58
C ILE A 55 13.43 -5.82 -4.38
N ASP A 56 12.84 -7.02 -4.39
CA ASP A 56 12.07 -7.55 -3.26
C ASP A 56 12.93 -7.78 -2.02
N LYS A 57 14.16 -8.27 -2.18
CA LYS A 57 15.14 -8.37 -1.10
C LYS A 57 15.46 -6.97 -0.53
N THR A 58 15.60 -5.98 -1.40
CA THR A 58 15.81 -4.56 -1.00
C THR A 58 14.61 -4.00 -0.23
N LEU A 59 13.37 -4.32 -0.63
CA LEU A 59 12.17 -3.93 0.11
C LEU A 59 12.08 -4.61 1.48
N ASN A 60 12.50 -5.88 1.59
CA ASN A 60 12.60 -6.57 2.87
C ASN A 60 13.63 -5.90 3.79
N TYR A 61 14.79 -5.48 3.27
CA TYR A 61 15.74 -4.66 4.03
C TYR A 61 15.13 -3.33 4.47
N LEU A 62 14.36 -2.67 3.61
CA LEU A 62 13.71 -1.40 3.92
C LEU A 62 12.73 -1.54 5.09
N ILE A 63 11.88 -2.56 5.06
CA ILE A 63 10.93 -2.89 6.14
C ILE A 63 11.69 -3.25 7.42
N ALA A 64 12.72 -4.09 7.31
CA ALA A 64 13.50 -4.51 8.45
C ALA A 64 14.24 -3.34 9.11
N ALA A 65 14.77 -2.40 8.31
CA ALA A 65 15.43 -1.20 8.80
C ALA A 65 14.48 -0.28 9.58
N ASP A 66 13.21 -0.16 9.17
CA ASP A 66 12.19 0.56 9.93
C ASP A 66 11.90 -0.14 11.27
N ILE A 67 11.62 -1.45 11.25
CA ILE A 67 11.31 -2.23 12.44
C ILE A 67 12.45 -2.20 13.47
N LEU A 68 13.69 -2.28 13.00
CA LEU A 68 14.91 -2.26 13.82
C LEU A 68 15.42 -0.85 14.13
N TRP A 69 14.71 0.20 13.69
CA TRP A 69 15.05 1.61 13.93
C TRP A 69 16.43 2.00 13.37
N LEU A 70 16.85 1.38 12.28
CA LEU A 70 18.12 1.64 11.59
C LEU A 70 17.97 2.85 10.66
N HIS A 71 17.82 4.05 11.25
CA HIS A 71 17.45 5.26 10.52
C HIS A 71 18.39 5.61 9.35
N GLN A 72 19.71 5.44 9.51
CA GLN A 72 20.67 5.73 8.44
C GLN A 72 20.51 4.78 7.25
N LEU A 73 20.31 3.49 7.54
CA LEU A 73 20.07 2.48 6.51
C LEU A 73 18.73 2.70 5.82
N LEU A 74 17.67 2.95 6.58
CA LEU A 74 16.35 3.27 6.07
C LEU A 74 16.41 4.47 5.10
N ASP A 75 17.16 5.51 5.47
CA ASP A 75 17.36 6.68 4.63
C ASP A 75 18.13 6.38 3.35
N PHE A 76 19.18 5.56 3.45
CA PHE A 76 19.98 5.10 2.31
C PHE A 76 19.13 4.27 1.33
N LEU A 77 18.37 3.29 1.83
CA LEU A 77 17.56 2.40 1.00
C LEU A 77 16.46 3.15 0.24
N GLN A 78 15.79 4.11 0.88
CA GLN A 78 14.81 4.95 0.19
C GLN A 78 15.46 5.73 -0.97
N ILE A 79 16.64 6.33 -0.75
CA ILE A 79 17.36 7.08 -1.79
C ILE A 79 17.82 6.14 -2.91
N TYR A 80 18.34 4.97 -2.55
CA TYR A 80 18.80 3.95 -3.50
C TYR A 80 17.65 3.49 -4.41
N LEU A 81 16.50 3.12 -3.84
CA LEU A 81 15.31 2.71 -4.58
C LEU A 81 14.83 3.80 -5.54
N ILE A 82 14.77 5.06 -5.08
CA ILE A 82 14.33 6.18 -5.92
C ILE A 82 15.30 6.44 -7.08
N LYS A 83 16.61 6.38 -6.84
CA LYS A 83 17.63 6.70 -7.86
C LYS A 83 17.80 5.61 -8.91
N ASN A 84 17.80 4.36 -8.47
CA ASN A 84 18.17 3.23 -9.35
C ASN A 84 16.96 2.45 -9.86
N HIS A 85 15.83 2.49 -9.14
CA HIS A 85 14.67 1.63 -9.39
C HIS A 85 13.36 2.42 -9.59
N SER A 86 13.45 3.68 -10.05
CA SER A 86 12.29 4.55 -10.26
C SER A 86 11.24 3.96 -11.19
N THR A 87 11.66 3.28 -12.25
CA THR A 87 10.76 2.66 -13.24
C THR A 87 10.00 1.50 -12.59
N TRP A 88 10.72 0.65 -11.86
CA TRP A 88 10.11 -0.45 -11.13
C TRP A 88 9.11 0.03 -10.08
N ILE A 89 9.41 1.12 -9.34
CA ILE A 89 8.48 1.72 -8.38
C ILE A 89 7.19 2.18 -9.06
N LYS A 90 7.26 2.73 -10.28
CA LYS A 90 6.06 3.15 -11.04
C LYS A 90 5.21 1.93 -11.42
N GLU A 91 5.84 0.88 -11.96
CA GLU A 91 5.15 -0.34 -12.37
C GLU A 91 4.56 -1.11 -11.17
N ASN A 92 5.21 -1.02 -10.00
CA ASN A 92 4.83 -1.71 -8.77
C ASN A 92 4.28 -0.72 -7.72
N PHE A 93 3.65 0.36 -8.15
CA PHE A 93 3.21 1.44 -7.28
C PHE A 93 2.38 0.95 -6.09
N ILE A 94 1.40 0.07 -6.36
CA ILE A 94 0.50 -0.47 -5.33
C ILE A 94 1.28 -1.21 -4.24
N LYS A 95 2.29 -2.00 -4.62
CA LYS A 95 3.15 -2.73 -3.68
C LYS A 95 3.93 -1.79 -2.78
N VAL A 96 4.58 -0.78 -3.36
CA VAL A 96 5.33 0.23 -2.60
C VAL A 96 4.40 1.04 -1.71
N PHE A 97 3.20 1.38 -2.21
CA PHE A 97 2.18 2.08 -1.46
C PHE A 97 1.72 1.33 -0.23
N HIS A 98 1.48 0.02 -0.33
CA HIS A 98 1.14 -0.81 0.83
C HIS A 98 2.23 -0.75 1.92
N ILE A 99 3.50 -0.87 1.52
CA ILE A 99 4.63 -0.75 2.47
C ILE A 99 4.60 0.61 3.17
N MET A 100 4.38 1.70 2.40
CA MET A 100 4.31 3.05 2.96
C MET A 100 3.12 3.26 3.90
N GLN A 101 2.01 2.55 3.69
CA GLN A 101 0.82 2.65 4.55
C GLN A 101 0.97 1.91 5.88
N LEU A 102 1.78 0.84 5.94
CA LEU A 102 2.07 0.16 7.20
C LEU A 102 2.74 1.10 8.22
N HIS A 103 3.57 2.03 7.72
CA HIS A 103 4.27 3.02 8.55
C HIS A 103 4.20 4.44 7.94
N PRO A 104 3.05 5.14 8.09
CA PRO A 104 2.75 6.39 7.37
C PRO A 104 3.69 7.56 7.64
N THR A 105 4.49 7.52 8.71
CA THR A 105 5.41 8.61 9.08
C THR A 105 6.88 8.28 8.81
N THR A 106 7.18 7.03 8.42
CA THR A 106 8.55 6.51 8.25
C THR A 106 9.12 6.86 6.87
N PHE A 107 8.43 6.46 5.79
CA PHE A 107 9.00 6.41 4.44
C PHE A 107 8.87 7.74 3.68
N LYS A 108 9.24 8.85 4.32
CA LYS A 108 8.98 10.21 3.82
C LYS A 108 9.53 10.48 2.42
N LYS A 109 10.71 9.96 2.08
CA LYS A 109 11.33 10.20 0.76
C LYS A 109 10.59 9.45 -0.34
N LEU A 110 10.24 8.19 -0.08
CA LEU A 110 9.41 7.40 -1.01
C LEU A 110 8.02 8.02 -1.16
N GLN A 111 7.39 8.46 -0.07
CA GLN A 111 6.09 9.13 -0.13
C GLN A 111 6.13 10.40 -0.98
N GLN A 112 7.16 11.23 -0.83
CA GLN A 112 7.35 12.42 -1.65
C GLN A 112 7.54 12.05 -3.13
N PHE A 113 8.36 11.05 -3.42
CA PHE A 113 8.58 10.57 -4.78
C PHE A 113 7.31 10.01 -5.43
N CYS A 114 6.59 9.14 -4.72
CA CYS A 114 5.31 8.58 -5.14
C CYS A 114 4.25 9.67 -5.36
N LYS A 115 4.21 10.69 -4.50
CA LYS A 115 3.35 11.86 -4.69
C LYS A 115 3.66 12.56 -6.01
N VAL A 116 4.94 12.82 -6.31
CA VAL A 116 5.35 13.45 -7.58
C VAL A 116 4.90 12.62 -8.78
N ILE A 117 5.07 11.30 -8.73
CA ILE A 117 4.63 10.39 -9.81
C ILE A 117 3.12 10.50 -10.04
N ILE A 118 2.31 10.27 -9.00
CA ILE A 118 0.85 10.29 -9.13
C ILE A 118 0.34 11.68 -9.54
N SER A 119 0.96 12.75 -9.03
CA SER A 119 0.54 14.11 -9.38
C SER A 119 0.78 14.41 -10.86
N ALA A 120 1.83 13.84 -11.44
CA ALA A 120 2.16 14.02 -12.85
C ALA A 120 1.33 13.13 -13.76
N ASP A 121 1.09 11.88 -13.37
CA ASP A 121 0.24 10.95 -14.09
C ASP A 121 -0.52 10.03 -13.12
N PRO A 122 -1.75 10.41 -12.74
CA PRO A 122 -2.59 9.60 -11.89
C PRO A 122 -2.91 8.21 -12.46
N LYS A 123 -2.86 8.04 -13.78
CA LYS A 123 -3.24 6.78 -14.45
C LYS A 123 -2.30 5.65 -14.09
N VAL A 124 -1.04 5.95 -13.73
CA VAL A 124 -0.07 4.96 -13.21
C VAL A 124 -0.64 4.15 -12.05
N LEU A 125 -1.44 4.77 -11.18
CA LEU A 125 -2.13 4.08 -10.08
C LEU A 125 -3.20 3.11 -10.61
N PHE A 126 -4.04 3.60 -11.52
CA PHE A 126 -5.26 2.93 -11.94
C PHE A 126 -5.09 1.92 -13.06
N ASP A 127 -3.97 1.98 -13.78
CA ASP A 127 -3.63 1.06 -14.87
C ASP A 127 -2.72 -0.09 -14.37
N SER A 128 -2.33 -0.05 -13.09
CA SER A 128 -1.61 -1.15 -12.46
C SER A 128 -2.46 -2.43 -12.45
N PRO A 129 -1.91 -3.61 -12.81
CA PRO A 129 -2.62 -4.88 -12.70
C PRO A 129 -2.97 -5.24 -11.25
N HIS A 130 -2.35 -4.58 -10.28
CA HIS A 130 -2.59 -4.76 -8.86
C HIS A 130 -3.55 -3.72 -8.27
N PHE A 131 -4.17 -2.86 -9.08
CA PHE A 131 -5.08 -1.82 -8.58
C PHE A 131 -6.22 -2.40 -7.73
N SER A 132 -6.79 -3.53 -8.15
CA SER A 132 -7.85 -4.23 -7.42
C SER A 132 -7.41 -4.84 -6.09
N THR A 133 -6.12 -4.89 -5.78
CA THR A 133 -5.64 -5.35 -4.47
C THR A 133 -5.64 -4.25 -3.40
N LEU A 134 -5.95 -3.00 -3.75
CA LEU A 134 -6.11 -1.93 -2.77
C LEU A 134 -7.27 -2.24 -1.83
N THR A 135 -7.03 -2.13 -0.52
CA THR A 135 -8.11 -2.18 0.47
C THR A 135 -9.01 -0.94 0.34
N GLU A 136 -10.22 -1.03 0.91
CA GLU A 136 -11.16 0.10 0.95
C GLU A 136 -10.50 1.34 1.57
N GLU A 137 -9.82 1.17 2.71
CA GLU A 137 -9.15 2.25 3.43
C GLU A 137 -8.00 2.85 2.62
N ALA A 138 -7.24 1.99 1.93
CA ALA A 138 -6.13 2.38 1.09
C ALA A 138 -6.60 3.23 -0.10
N PHE A 139 -7.68 2.80 -0.74
CA PHE A 139 -8.24 3.51 -1.88
C PHE A 139 -8.87 4.84 -1.45
N ILE A 140 -9.68 4.86 -0.38
CA ILE A 140 -10.25 6.10 0.18
C ILE A 140 -9.13 7.08 0.59
N PHE A 141 -8.06 6.58 1.21
CA PHE A 141 -6.92 7.42 1.59
C PHE A 141 -6.30 8.12 0.39
N LEU A 142 -6.19 7.43 -0.75
CA LEU A 142 -5.71 8.02 -2.00
C LEU A 142 -6.68 9.07 -2.51
N LEU A 143 -7.97 8.74 -2.63
CA LEU A 143 -8.98 9.68 -3.16
C LEU A 143 -9.10 10.99 -2.38
N ASN A 144 -8.85 10.96 -1.07
CA ASN A 144 -8.85 12.15 -0.22
C ASN A 144 -7.61 13.06 -0.39
N LYS A 145 -6.72 12.78 -1.35
CA LYS A 145 -5.53 13.58 -1.59
C LYS A 145 -5.74 14.54 -2.75
N ASP A 146 -5.57 15.83 -2.47
CA ASP A 146 -5.71 16.92 -3.46
C ASP A 146 -4.73 16.83 -4.65
N TYR A 147 -3.72 15.97 -4.57
CA TYR A 147 -2.74 15.80 -5.63
C TYR A 147 -3.15 14.79 -6.71
N LEU A 148 -4.27 14.08 -6.55
CA LEU A 148 -4.86 13.22 -7.58
C LEU A 148 -5.75 14.06 -8.50
N GLN A 149 -5.14 14.65 -9.53
CA GLN A 149 -5.85 15.48 -10.53
C GLN A 149 -6.47 14.61 -11.63
N ILE A 150 -7.65 14.06 -11.37
CA ILE A 150 -8.39 13.20 -12.31
C ILE A 150 -9.81 13.72 -12.55
N GLU A 151 -10.34 13.44 -13.74
CA GLU A 151 -11.74 13.72 -14.05
C GLU A 151 -12.68 12.83 -13.24
N GLU A 152 -13.76 13.39 -12.72
CA GLU A 152 -14.73 12.67 -11.88
C GLU A 152 -15.40 11.51 -12.61
N SER A 153 -15.61 11.62 -13.93
CA SER A 153 -16.16 10.52 -14.74
C SER A 153 -15.18 9.37 -14.90
N PHE A 154 -13.87 9.66 -14.99
CA PHE A 154 -12.82 8.65 -14.98
C PHE A 154 -12.70 7.99 -13.61
N LEU A 155 -12.73 8.78 -12.55
CA LEU A 155 -12.73 8.27 -11.17
C LEU A 155 -13.90 7.32 -10.93
N TRP A 156 -15.12 7.72 -11.33
CA TRP A 156 -16.30 6.87 -11.23
C TRP A 156 -16.11 5.51 -11.90
N ASN A 157 -15.59 5.49 -13.13
CA ASN A 157 -15.30 4.24 -13.83
C ASN A 157 -14.30 3.35 -13.07
N LYS A 158 -13.27 3.93 -12.47
CA LYS A 158 -12.28 3.17 -11.68
C LYS A 158 -12.85 2.67 -10.34
N ILE A 159 -13.74 3.42 -9.71
CA ILE A 159 -14.49 2.96 -8.51
C ILE A 159 -15.39 1.79 -8.86
N ILE A 160 -16.13 1.87 -9.98
CA ILE A 160 -16.96 0.77 -10.47
C ILE A 160 -16.09 -0.46 -10.78
N GLN A 161 -14.99 -0.29 -11.52
CA GLN A 161 -14.06 -1.39 -11.81
C GLN A 161 -13.55 -2.06 -10.52
N TRP A 162 -13.09 -1.27 -9.55
CA TRP A 162 -12.63 -1.79 -8.26
C TRP A 162 -13.72 -2.56 -7.52
N GLY A 163 -14.96 -2.03 -7.48
CA GLY A 163 -16.09 -2.69 -6.83
C GLY A 163 -16.48 -4.02 -7.50
N ILE A 164 -16.41 -4.09 -8.83
CA ILE A 164 -16.64 -5.33 -9.60
C ILE A 164 -15.62 -6.39 -9.20
N ASP A 165 -14.34 -6.00 -9.15
CA ASP A 165 -13.25 -6.91 -8.76
C ASP A 165 -13.39 -7.39 -7.31
N GLN A 166 -13.75 -6.51 -6.37
CA GLN A 166 -13.97 -6.89 -4.95
C GLN A 166 -15.11 -7.88 -4.78
N ASN A 167 -16.20 -7.70 -5.53
CA ASN A 167 -17.38 -8.55 -5.45
C ASN A 167 -17.32 -9.75 -6.42
N GLN A 168 -16.23 -9.89 -7.19
CA GLN A 168 -16.05 -10.92 -8.22
C GLN A 168 -17.22 -10.98 -9.22
N LEU A 169 -17.75 -9.81 -9.58
CA LEU A 169 -18.89 -9.68 -10.46
C LEU A 169 -18.48 -9.71 -11.94
N SER A 170 -19.45 -10.00 -12.79
CA SER A 170 -19.31 -9.82 -14.23
C SER A 170 -19.14 -8.34 -14.57
N PRO A 171 -18.22 -7.95 -15.47
CA PRO A 171 -18.16 -6.58 -16.00
C PRO A 171 -19.44 -6.17 -16.73
N ASN A 172 -20.21 -7.14 -17.24
CA ASN A 172 -21.49 -6.89 -17.86
C ASN A 172 -22.59 -6.80 -16.78
N MET A 173 -23.02 -5.57 -16.48
CA MET A 173 -24.08 -5.28 -15.52
C MET A 173 -25.42 -5.99 -15.84
N SER A 174 -25.70 -6.30 -17.11
CA SER A 174 -26.97 -6.95 -17.48
C SER A 174 -27.11 -8.36 -16.90
N SER A 175 -26.03 -8.97 -16.41
CA SER A 175 -26.05 -10.28 -15.78
C SER A 175 -26.24 -10.21 -14.26
N TRP A 176 -26.33 -9.02 -13.66
CA TRP A 176 -26.40 -8.85 -12.21
C TRP A 176 -27.81 -9.09 -11.69
N CYS A 177 -27.91 -9.84 -10.60
CA CYS A 177 -29.15 -10.00 -9.84
C CYS A 177 -29.29 -8.91 -8.76
N LEU A 178 -30.46 -8.86 -8.10
CA LEU A 178 -30.71 -7.87 -7.04
C LEU A 178 -29.72 -7.98 -5.87
N GLU A 179 -29.25 -9.20 -5.56
CA GLU A 179 -28.26 -9.43 -4.51
C GLU A 179 -26.89 -8.87 -4.91
N ASP A 180 -26.48 -9.01 -6.18
CA ASP A 180 -25.24 -8.42 -6.69
C ASP A 180 -25.27 -6.89 -6.57
N PHE A 181 -26.40 -6.26 -6.91
CA PHE A 181 -26.59 -4.82 -6.71
C PHE A 181 -26.53 -4.43 -5.22
N SER A 182 -27.10 -5.24 -4.33
CA SER A 182 -27.05 -5.01 -2.88
C SER A 182 -25.60 -5.05 -2.36
N ASN A 183 -24.84 -6.08 -2.75
CA ASN A 183 -23.44 -6.23 -2.38
C ASN A 183 -22.58 -5.08 -2.92
N MET A 184 -22.72 -4.77 -4.20
CA MET A 184 -22.01 -3.65 -4.83
C MET A 184 -22.33 -2.31 -4.14
N ARG A 185 -23.59 -2.07 -3.79
CA ARG A 185 -24.01 -0.86 -3.06
C ARG A 185 -23.34 -0.78 -1.69
N MET A 186 -23.25 -1.88 -0.95
CA MET A 186 -22.56 -1.91 0.34
C MET A 186 -21.07 -1.59 0.16
N THR A 187 -20.40 -2.25 -0.78
CA THR A 187 -18.97 -2.02 -1.09
C THR A 187 -18.69 -0.58 -1.50
N LEU A 188 -19.56 0.03 -2.32
CA LEU A 188 -19.33 1.38 -2.83
C LEU A 188 -19.89 2.50 -1.96
N SER A 189 -20.58 2.18 -0.87
CA SER A 189 -21.30 3.15 -0.03
C SER A 189 -20.42 4.30 0.46
N LYS A 190 -19.15 4.05 0.78
CA LYS A 190 -18.19 5.08 1.22
C LYS A 190 -17.50 5.81 0.07
N PHE A 191 -17.54 5.26 -1.14
CA PHE A 191 -16.91 5.87 -2.32
C PHE A 191 -17.85 6.83 -3.03
N ILE A 192 -19.15 6.51 -3.10
CA ILE A 192 -20.15 7.36 -3.77
C ILE A 192 -20.10 8.83 -3.27
N PRO A 193 -20.03 9.12 -1.96
CA PRO A 193 -19.96 10.50 -1.47
C PRO A 193 -18.66 11.24 -1.81
N LEU A 194 -17.61 10.52 -2.23
CA LEU A 194 -16.32 11.11 -2.61
C LEU A 194 -16.30 11.60 -4.06
N VAL A 195 -17.24 11.15 -4.89
CA VAL A 195 -17.35 11.54 -6.30
C VAL A 195 -18.20 12.80 -6.41
N LYS A 196 -17.65 13.82 -7.06
CA LYS A 196 -18.36 15.09 -7.30
C LYS A 196 -19.18 14.97 -8.59
N PHE A 197 -20.33 14.32 -8.51
CA PHE A 197 -21.20 14.06 -9.67
C PHE A 197 -21.60 15.34 -10.42
N GLU A 198 -21.64 16.49 -9.74
CA GLU A 198 -21.89 17.79 -10.35
C GLU A 198 -20.80 18.25 -11.33
N ASN A 199 -19.59 17.70 -11.22
CA ASN A 199 -18.47 17.96 -12.12
C ASN A 199 -18.39 16.95 -13.28
N ILE A 200 -19.33 16.01 -13.37
CA ILE A 200 -19.44 15.06 -14.48
C ILE A 200 -20.31 15.69 -15.57
N SER A 201 -19.86 15.62 -16.83
CA SER A 201 -20.64 16.14 -17.97
C SER A 201 -21.97 15.40 -18.10
N TYR A 202 -22.99 16.04 -18.68
CA TYR A 202 -24.30 15.41 -18.85
C TYR A 202 -24.24 14.12 -19.69
N GLU A 203 -23.38 14.10 -20.71
CA GLU A 203 -23.14 12.93 -21.57
C GLU A 203 -22.52 11.79 -20.75
N ASP A 204 -21.40 12.05 -20.07
CA ASP A 204 -20.74 11.06 -19.22
C ASP A 204 -21.65 10.58 -18.08
N PHE A 205 -22.46 11.46 -17.51
CA PHE A 205 -23.41 11.08 -16.46
C PHE A 205 -24.43 10.09 -17.00
N ASN A 206 -25.02 10.34 -18.17
CA ASN A 206 -25.99 9.44 -18.77
C ASN A 206 -25.38 8.09 -19.18
N ASP A 207 -24.15 8.10 -19.67
CA ASP A 207 -23.52 6.90 -20.22
C ASP A 207 -22.81 6.06 -19.16
N LYS A 208 -22.22 6.70 -18.14
CA LYS A 208 -21.37 6.03 -17.13
C LYS A 208 -22.02 5.93 -15.75
N VAL A 209 -22.79 6.93 -15.32
CA VAL A 209 -23.36 6.98 -13.96
C VAL A 209 -24.78 6.44 -13.92
N ARG A 210 -25.67 6.95 -14.77
CA ARG A 210 -27.10 6.62 -14.82
C ARG A 210 -27.39 5.11 -14.96
N PRO A 211 -26.60 4.30 -15.69
CA PRO A 211 -26.84 2.86 -15.73
C PRO A 211 -26.81 2.20 -14.34
N TYR A 212 -26.00 2.75 -13.43
CA TYR A 212 -25.83 2.26 -12.06
C TYR A 212 -26.75 2.94 -11.05
N LYS A 213 -27.89 3.51 -11.47
CA LYS A 213 -28.85 4.19 -10.59
C LYS A 213 -29.29 3.35 -9.37
N LEU A 214 -29.28 2.02 -9.48
CA LEU A 214 -29.61 1.10 -8.39
C LEU A 214 -28.56 1.06 -7.28
N LEU A 215 -27.38 1.64 -7.47
CA LEU A 215 -26.36 1.75 -6.42
C LEU A 215 -26.59 2.97 -5.51
N PHE A 216 -27.44 3.91 -5.92
CA PHE A 216 -27.73 5.12 -5.16
C PHE A 216 -28.90 4.88 -4.19
N PRO A 217 -28.92 5.58 -3.04
CA PRO A 217 -30.02 5.54 -2.09
C PRO A 217 -31.34 6.07 -2.69
#